data_AF-A0A3A4WAF5-F1
#
_entry.id   AF-A0A3A4WAF5-F1
#
_cell.length_a   1.000
_cell.length_b   1.000
_cell.length_c   1.000
_cell.angle_alpha   90.00
_cell.angle_beta   90.00
_cell.angle_gamma   90.00
#
_symmetry.space_group_name_H-M   'P 1'
#
loop_
_entity.id
_entity.type
_entity.pdbx_description
1 polymer ?
#
loop_
_entity_poly.entity_id
_entity_poly.type
_entity_poly.pdbx_seq_one_letter_code
_entity_poly.pdbx_strand_id
1 'polypeptide(L)'
;MSGQNCRGEVSGVLTKATCLGLKELLSEDGSIYVHLDEKKGHYIKILLDEVFGEQHFQREVVWDTRVLSGFKTQAENWIRGHDVLLFYAKNNDFMFNKLAVQHRQEYIDRFNKVDKDGRKYFDGRGGRRYLDEVMEKGKAIGDVWDDIMSFQQIPTSTEKVGYPTQKPEALLQRIIKASSNPGDLVFDCFAGSGTTLAVAEKLGRSWIGVDCGKLAIYTMQKRFLNIGESKDLENPKKKFSKQCNPFTLYNAGLYDYKMLKGLPWEEYRDFALKLFQCRDEKHEISKIELDGYLGEDSVLVFNYQKYKNAMLDRGFIDDLHKYLGDKIGRRFFIVVPAASVQFLEDYIAKGKSKYFVLRIPYSIIEEIHNRGFTKIKQPVSEMDVNDTVDAVGFDFVQVPTVECKYYLDKPKNPDLLNQKIKECVIKIEKFESRIISRKPVEFANLETLSMVMLDYDFDGEVFDLDEVFYAEDLKKNDYEVRFVDDKVKGQVMIIYIDIFGNEKREIKSLKDFGRK
;
A
#
# COMPACT_ATOMS: atom_id res chain seq x y z
N MET A 1 -0.45 24.44 -21.88
CA MET A 1 0.19 24.83 -20.60
C MET A 1 -0.84 25.67 -19.87
N SER A 2 -1.45 25.32 -18.74
CA SER A 2 -1.13 24.45 -17.61
C SER A 2 -2.31 23.50 -17.31
N GLY A 3 -2.10 22.20 -17.51
CA GLY A 3 -2.97 21.14 -17.01
C GLY A 3 -2.22 20.42 -15.90
N GLN A 4 -2.68 20.51 -14.66
CA GLN A 4 -2.17 19.70 -13.56
C GLN A 4 -2.67 18.28 -13.76
N ASN A 5 -1.79 17.52 -14.39
CA ASN A 5 -1.92 16.13 -14.77
C ASN A 5 -1.55 15.26 -13.56
N CYS A 6 -2.37 14.26 -13.26
CA CYS A 6 -1.83 12.96 -12.89
C CYS A 6 -0.90 12.52 -14.03
N ARG A 7 0.41 12.71 -13.84
CA ARG A 7 1.49 12.22 -14.70
C ARG A 7 2.05 10.95 -14.06
N GLY A 8 1.22 9.92 -14.01
CA GLY A 8 1.62 8.58 -13.59
C GLY A 8 0.96 7.57 -14.52
N GLU A 9 1.75 6.69 -15.10
CA GLU A 9 1.29 5.54 -15.86
C GLU A 9 0.45 4.63 -14.96
N VAL A 10 -0.88 4.79 -14.90
CA VAL A 10 -1.77 3.77 -14.29
C VAL A 10 -1.69 2.41 -15.04
N SER A 11 -0.75 2.23 -15.97
CA SER A 11 -0.53 0.99 -16.71
C SER A 11 0.36 -0.05 -16.02
N GLY A 12 1.13 0.28 -14.97
CA GLY A 12 1.94 -0.73 -14.29
C GLY A 12 1.38 -1.28 -12.97
N VAL A 13 0.33 -0.67 -12.41
CA VAL A 13 -0.24 -1.03 -11.09
C VAL A 13 -1.23 -2.20 -11.14
N LEU A 14 -2.29 -2.07 -11.94
CA LEU A 14 -3.30 -3.11 -12.08
C LEU A 14 -2.95 -4.00 -13.28
N THR A 15 -1.96 -4.86 -13.06
CA THR A 15 -1.51 -5.80 -14.08
C THR A 15 -2.44 -7.01 -14.18
N LYS A 16 -2.34 -7.75 -15.30
CA LYS A 16 -3.02 -9.05 -15.43
C LYS A 16 -2.71 -9.99 -14.26
N ALA A 17 -1.45 -10.02 -13.81
CA ALA A 17 -1.03 -10.86 -12.69
C ALA A 17 -1.72 -10.43 -11.38
N THR A 18 -1.82 -9.13 -11.13
CA THR A 18 -2.57 -8.58 -9.99
C THR A 18 -4.03 -9.02 -10.04
N CYS A 19 -4.71 -8.81 -11.17
CA CYS A 19 -6.11 -9.21 -11.34
C CYS A 19 -6.33 -10.73 -11.18
N LEU A 20 -5.41 -11.56 -11.69
CA LEU A 20 -5.47 -13.02 -11.53
C LEU A 20 -5.36 -13.42 -10.07
N GLY A 21 -4.37 -12.89 -9.34
CA GLY A 21 -4.21 -13.14 -7.91
C GLY A 21 -5.45 -12.70 -7.12
N LEU A 22 -6.01 -11.53 -7.42
CA LEU A 22 -7.26 -11.07 -6.79
C LEU A 22 -8.44 -12.01 -7.08
N LYS A 23 -8.58 -12.49 -8.32
CA LYS A 23 -9.63 -13.45 -8.69
C LYS A 23 -9.47 -14.78 -7.94
N GLU A 24 -8.25 -15.26 -7.76
CA GLU A 24 -7.97 -16.49 -7.01
C GLU A 24 -8.30 -16.35 -5.50
N LEU A 25 -8.07 -15.17 -4.92
CA LEU A 25 -8.35 -14.89 -3.51
C LEU A 25 -9.83 -14.66 -3.19
N LEU A 26 -10.65 -14.26 -4.18
CA LEU A 26 -12.08 -14.06 -3.98
C LEU A 26 -12.81 -15.37 -3.67
N SER A 27 -13.81 -15.32 -2.78
CA SER A 27 -14.77 -16.41 -2.60
C SER A 27 -15.61 -16.64 -3.87
N GLU A 28 -16.25 -17.81 -3.98
CA GLU A 28 -17.10 -18.15 -5.14
C GLU A 28 -18.28 -17.19 -5.33
N ASP A 29 -18.81 -16.62 -4.25
CA ASP A 29 -19.86 -15.61 -4.24
C ASP A 29 -19.31 -14.17 -4.17
N GLY A 30 -17.99 -14.01 -4.24
CA GLY A 30 -17.27 -12.76 -4.03
C GLY A 30 -17.35 -11.79 -5.21
N SER A 31 -17.05 -10.53 -4.92
CA SER A 31 -17.18 -9.41 -5.84
C SER A 31 -15.98 -8.47 -5.77
N ILE A 32 -15.66 -7.82 -6.88
CA ILE A 32 -14.61 -6.80 -6.97
C ILE A 32 -15.18 -5.50 -7.56
N TYR A 33 -14.74 -4.38 -6.97
CA TYR A 33 -15.04 -3.03 -7.42
C TYR A 33 -13.74 -2.32 -7.77
N VAL A 34 -13.65 -1.76 -8.97
CA VAL A 34 -12.45 -1.06 -9.44
C VAL A 34 -12.81 0.38 -9.79
N HIS A 35 -12.35 1.32 -8.97
CA HIS A 35 -12.52 2.76 -9.19
C HIS A 35 -11.48 3.30 -10.15
N LEU A 36 -11.91 3.96 -11.22
CA LEU A 36 -11.03 4.50 -12.25
C LEU A 36 -11.54 5.85 -12.75
N ASP A 37 -10.62 6.60 -13.35
CA ASP A 37 -10.95 7.77 -14.16
C ASP A 37 -11.13 7.41 -15.64
N GLU A 38 -11.57 8.39 -16.43
CA GLU A 38 -11.81 8.28 -17.86
C GLU A 38 -10.56 7.89 -18.68
N LYS A 39 -9.36 8.11 -18.15
CA LYS A 39 -8.12 7.86 -18.88
C LYS A 39 -7.81 6.36 -18.97
N LYS A 40 -8.26 5.59 -17.98
CA LYS A 40 -7.82 4.20 -17.77
C LYS A 40 -8.97 3.20 -17.65
N GLY A 41 -10.19 3.67 -17.42
CA GLY A 41 -11.41 2.86 -17.32
C GLY A 41 -11.52 1.77 -18.37
N HIS A 42 -11.43 2.13 -19.66
CA HIS A 42 -11.62 1.18 -20.77
C HIS A 42 -10.51 0.13 -20.89
N TYR A 43 -9.25 0.52 -20.64
CA TYR A 43 -8.12 -0.43 -20.72
C TYR A 43 -8.18 -1.48 -19.63
N ILE A 44 -8.52 -1.05 -18.41
CA ILE A 44 -8.69 -1.97 -17.28
C ILE A 44 -9.95 -2.83 -17.43
N LYS A 45 -11.04 -2.28 -18.02
CA LYS A 45 -12.24 -3.07 -18.32
C LYS A 45 -11.92 -4.29 -19.17
N ILE A 46 -11.18 -4.11 -20.27
CA ILE A 46 -10.75 -5.20 -21.16
C ILE A 46 -9.91 -6.23 -20.41
N LEU A 47 -9.00 -5.77 -19.56
CA LEU A 47 -8.17 -6.66 -18.74
C LEU A 47 -9.03 -7.50 -17.76
N LEU A 48 -10.01 -6.88 -17.12
CA LEU A 48 -10.94 -7.57 -16.23
C LEU A 48 -11.85 -8.53 -17.00
N ASP A 49 -12.27 -8.20 -18.22
CA ASP A 49 -13.01 -9.13 -19.08
C ASP A 49 -12.19 -10.38 -19.41
N GLU A 50 -10.90 -10.22 -19.68
CA GLU A 50 -10.00 -11.35 -19.95
C GLU A 50 -9.80 -12.23 -18.69
N VAL A 51 -9.71 -11.62 -17.51
CA VAL A 51 -9.44 -12.34 -16.25
C VAL A 51 -10.70 -12.96 -15.66
N PHE A 52 -11.77 -12.19 -15.54
CA PHE A 52 -13.02 -12.62 -14.93
C PHE A 52 -13.92 -13.33 -15.94
N GLY A 53 -13.98 -12.86 -17.18
CA GLY A 53 -14.97 -13.23 -18.19
C GLY A 53 -16.02 -12.12 -18.35
N GLU A 54 -16.34 -11.73 -19.58
CA GLU A 54 -17.32 -10.67 -19.87
C GLU A 54 -18.70 -10.94 -19.27
N GLN A 55 -19.09 -12.21 -19.15
CA GLN A 55 -20.35 -12.64 -18.55
C GLN A 55 -20.43 -12.36 -17.04
N HIS A 56 -19.30 -12.14 -16.40
CA HIS A 56 -19.21 -11.85 -14.97
C HIS A 56 -19.13 -10.36 -14.66
N PHE A 57 -19.07 -9.52 -15.70
CA PHE A 57 -19.27 -8.08 -15.55
C PHE A 57 -20.71 -7.79 -15.14
N GLN A 58 -20.88 -7.11 -14.01
CA GLN A 58 -22.20 -6.80 -13.48
C GLN A 58 -22.66 -5.43 -13.94
N ARG A 59 -21.93 -4.36 -13.61
CA ARG A 59 -22.32 -2.98 -13.96
C ARG A 59 -21.11 -2.05 -14.04
N GLU A 60 -21.25 -1.00 -14.83
CA GLU A 60 -20.46 0.22 -14.70
C GLU A 60 -21.27 1.20 -13.87
N VAL A 61 -20.81 1.50 -12.67
CA VAL A 61 -21.47 2.48 -11.80
C VAL A 61 -20.87 3.85 -12.07
N VAL A 62 -21.72 4.79 -12.45
CA VAL A 62 -21.36 6.20 -12.64
C VAL A 62 -21.50 6.89 -11.30
N TRP A 63 -20.36 7.28 -10.71
CA TRP A 63 -20.34 8.10 -9.51
C TRP A 63 -20.23 9.57 -9.90
N ASP A 64 -21.35 10.29 -9.81
CA ASP A 64 -21.39 11.72 -10.05
C ASP A 64 -20.73 12.45 -8.88
N THR A 65 -19.51 12.93 -9.13
CA THR A 65 -18.68 13.60 -8.13
C THR A 65 -19.19 14.99 -7.76
N ARG A 66 -20.19 15.50 -8.52
CA ARG A 66 -20.98 16.73 -8.41
C ARG A 66 -20.22 18.04 -8.17
N VAL A 67 -20.87 19.13 -8.55
CA VAL A 67 -20.42 20.53 -8.49
C VAL A 67 -19.27 20.85 -9.44
N LEU A 68 -19.65 21.22 -10.66
CA LEU A 68 -18.79 21.90 -11.62
C LEU A 68 -18.67 23.37 -11.17
N SER A 69 -17.63 23.71 -10.40
CA SER A 69 -17.40 25.07 -9.89
C SER A 69 -15.93 25.48 -9.94
N GLY A 70 -15.67 26.78 -9.78
CA GLY A 70 -14.33 27.35 -9.72
C GLY A 70 -13.56 27.26 -11.04
N PHE A 71 -12.22 27.17 -10.96
CA PHE A 71 -11.35 27.13 -12.15
C PHE A 71 -11.68 25.97 -13.11
N LYS A 72 -12.28 24.88 -12.61
CA LYS A 72 -12.69 23.73 -13.42
C LYS A 72 -13.74 24.09 -14.47
N THR A 73 -14.57 25.11 -14.23
CA THR A 73 -15.57 25.57 -15.21
C THR A 73 -14.98 26.42 -16.33
N GLN A 74 -13.69 26.76 -16.25
CA GLN A 74 -12.95 27.48 -17.28
C GLN A 74 -12.33 26.53 -18.32
N ALA A 75 -12.59 25.23 -18.23
CA ALA A 75 -12.14 24.27 -19.22
C ALA A 75 -12.74 24.63 -20.59
N GLU A 76 -11.90 24.71 -21.63
CA GLU A 76 -12.33 24.94 -23.02
C GLU A 76 -12.98 23.69 -23.65
N ASN A 77 -13.44 22.73 -22.83
CA ASN A 77 -14.04 21.46 -23.22
C ASN A 77 -15.02 20.97 -22.12
N TRP A 78 -15.68 19.83 -22.34
CA TRP A 78 -16.52 19.18 -21.34
C TRP A 78 -15.80 19.03 -20.00
N ILE A 79 -16.44 19.52 -18.95
CA ILE A 79 -15.90 19.46 -17.59
C ILE A 79 -16.17 18.05 -17.06
N ARG A 80 -15.14 17.37 -16.57
CA ARG A 80 -15.29 16.08 -15.89
C ARG A 80 -16.21 16.23 -14.69
N GLY A 81 -17.32 15.50 -14.70
CA GLY A 81 -18.33 15.50 -13.63
C GLY A 81 -18.44 14.19 -12.85
N HIS A 82 -17.90 13.09 -13.36
CA HIS A 82 -18.07 11.78 -12.76
C HIS A 82 -16.80 10.94 -12.82
N ASP A 83 -16.79 9.91 -11.99
CA ASP A 83 -15.86 8.79 -12.03
C ASP A 83 -16.64 7.49 -12.24
N VAL A 84 -15.93 6.42 -12.60
CA VAL A 84 -16.55 5.11 -12.83
C VAL A 84 -16.06 4.08 -11.81
N LEU A 85 -16.96 3.18 -11.42
CA LEU A 85 -16.65 1.96 -10.68
C LEU A 85 -17.06 0.76 -11.53
N LEU A 86 -16.10 -0.07 -11.89
CA LEU A 86 -16.37 -1.33 -12.56
C LEU A 86 -16.71 -2.38 -11.51
N PHE A 87 -17.88 -3.00 -11.62
CA PHE A 87 -18.33 -4.07 -10.72
C PHE A 87 -18.31 -5.42 -11.46
N TYR A 88 -17.50 -6.35 -10.95
CA TYR A 88 -17.47 -7.75 -11.37
C TYR A 88 -17.78 -8.67 -10.21
N ALA A 89 -18.39 -9.80 -10.51
CA ALA A 89 -18.53 -10.93 -9.60
C ALA A 89 -17.56 -12.04 -10.00
N LYS A 90 -17.22 -12.95 -9.08
CA LYS A 90 -16.42 -14.14 -9.45
C LYS A 90 -17.24 -15.12 -10.29
N ASN A 91 -18.49 -15.34 -9.89
CA ASN A 91 -19.47 -16.20 -10.56
C ASN A 91 -20.84 -15.51 -10.69
N ASN A 92 -21.81 -16.19 -11.31
CA ASN A 92 -23.17 -15.66 -11.48
C ASN A 92 -24.00 -15.68 -10.19
N ASP A 93 -23.70 -16.62 -9.29
CA ASP A 93 -24.35 -16.74 -7.98
C ASP A 93 -23.53 -15.99 -6.94
N PHE A 94 -23.61 -14.65 -6.97
CA PHE A 94 -22.85 -13.77 -6.08
C PHE A 94 -23.71 -13.12 -5.00
N MET A 95 -23.08 -12.75 -3.89
CA MET A 95 -23.72 -12.04 -2.79
C MET A 95 -24.09 -10.61 -3.23
N PHE A 96 -25.37 -10.25 -3.14
CA PHE A 96 -25.81 -8.87 -3.37
C PHE A 96 -27.04 -8.45 -2.56
N ASN A 97 -26.82 -7.56 -1.60
CA ASN A 97 -27.84 -6.92 -0.78
C ASN A 97 -28.41 -5.70 -1.51
N LYS A 98 -29.70 -5.76 -1.87
CA LYS A 98 -30.40 -4.62 -2.49
C LYS A 98 -30.60 -3.51 -1.47
N LEU A 99 -29.86 -2.42 -1.65
CA LEU A 99 -29.94 -1.24 -0.80
C LEU A 99 -31.03 -0.27 -1.28
N ALA A 100 -31.57 0.49 -0.33
CA ALA A 100 -32.54 1.56 -0.59
C ALA A 100 -32.12 2.85 0.12
N VAL A 101 -32.47 3.98 -0.47
CA VAL A 101 -32.29 5.33 0.10
C VAL A 101 -33.65 6.02 0.24
N GLN A 102 -33.69 7.10 1.00
CA GLN A 102 -34.90 7.92 1.07
C GLN A 102 -35.20 8.57 -0.28
N HIS A 103 -36.49 8.73 -0.57
CA HIS A 103 -36.93 9.45 -1.75
C HIS A 103 -36.61 10.96 -1.63
N ARG A 104 -36.34 11.62 -2.77
CA ARG A 104 -36.21 13.09 -2.82
C ARG A 104 -37.51 13.74 -2.35
N GLN A 105 -37.40 14.91 -1.72
CA GLN A 105 -38.56 15.67 -1.22
C GLN A 105 -39.59 15.93 -2.32
N GLU A 106 -39.15 16.29 -3.53
CA GLU A 106 -40.02 16.51 -4.71
C GLU A 106 -40.91 15.31 -5.07
N TYR A 107 -40.47 14.08 -4.78
CA TYR A 107 -41.30 12.88 -4.98
C TYR A 107 -42.28 12.68 -3.82
N ILE A 108 -41.83 12.91 -2.59
CA ILE A 108 -42.65 12.84 -1.37
C ILE A 108 -43.78 13.86 -1.43
N ASP A 109 -43.52 15.06 -1.95
CA ASP A 109 -44.50 16.15 -2.09
C ASP A 109 -45.65 15.81 -3.04
N ARG A 110 -45.50 14.77 -3.88
CA ARG A 110 -46.59 14.28 -4.75
C ARG A 110 -47.69 13.56 -3.96
N PHE A 111 -47.42 13.09 -2.74
CA PHE A 111 -48.37 12.40 -1.87
C PHE A 111 -49.25 13.41 -1.12
N ASN A 112 -50.04 14.16 -1.88
CA ASN A 112 -50.82 15.30 -1.40
C ASN A 112 -52.30 14.98 -1.09
N LYS A 113 -52.76 13.75 -1.35
CA LYS A 113 -54.13 13.31 -1.02
C LYS A 113 -54.14 12.54 0.29
N VAL A 114 -55.27 12.58 0.99
CA VAL A 114 -55.48 11.87 2.26
C VAL A 114 -56.73 10.99 2.14
N ASP A 115 -56.65 9.74 2.60
CA ASP A 115 -57.80 8.84 2.62
C ASP A 115 -58.62 8.94 3.92
N LYS A 116 -59.62 8.06 4.07
CA LYS A 116 -60.53 8.10 5.22
C LYS A 116 -59.83 7.78 6.55
N ASP A 117 -58.71 7.06 6.50
CA ASP A 117 -57.92 6.65 7.66
C ASP A 117 -56.78 7.63 7.94
N GLY A 118 -56.72 8.76 7.23
CA GLY A 118 -55.70 9.79 7.40
C GLY A 118 -54.38 9.51 6.68
N ARG A 119 -54.31 8.46 5.83
CA ARG A 119 -53.07 8.08 5.13
C ARG A 119 -52.85 8.93 3.89
N LYS A 120 -51.62 9.41 3.71
CA LYS A 120 -51.22 10.19 2.53
C LYS A 120 -51.00 9.28 1.32
N TYR A 121 -51.55 9.63 0.17
CA TYR A 121 -51.40 8.88 -1.08
C TYR A 121 -51.26 9.78 -2.30
N PHE A 122 -50.80 9.19 -3.41
CA PHE A 122 -50.97 9.76 -4.75
C PHE A 122 -51.43 8.68 -5.74
N ASP A 123 -52.15 9.10 -6.78
CA ASP A 123 -52.57 8.20 -7.86
C ASP A 123 -51.54 8.28 -8.99
N GLY A 124 -50.74 7.23 -9.15
CA GLY A 124 -49.76 7.10 -10.22
C GLY A 124 -50.30 6.28 -11.40
N ARG A 125 -49.48 6.15 -12.46
CA ARG A 125 -49.82 5.32 -13.63
C ARG A 125 -50.08 3.85 -13.30
N GLY A 126 -49.53 3.34 -12.20
CA GLY A 126 -49.70 1.95 -11.74
C GLY A 126 -50.72 1.79 -10.62
N GLY A 127 -51.59 2.78 -10.41
CA GLY A 127 -52.57 2.79 -9.31
C GLY A 127 -52.16 3.67 -8.13
N ARG A 128 -52.97 3.59 -7.07
CA ARG A 128 -52.79 4.33 -5.82
C ARG A 128 -51.56 3.82 -5.08
N ARG A 129 -50.75 4.74 -4.54
CA ARG A 129 -49.61 4.43 -3.68
C ARG A 129 -49.66 5.26 -2.42
N TYR A 130 -49.35 4.65 -1.29
CA TYR A 130 -49.34 5.30 0.01
C TYR A 130 -47.93 5.74 0.41
N LEU A 131 -47.84 6.87 1.11
CA LEU A 131 -46.56 7.49 1.47
C LEU A 131 -45.81 6.67 2.51
N ASP A 132 -46.51 6.13 3.50
CA ASP A 132 -45.93 5.26 4.53
C ASP A 132 -45.26 4.02 3.93
N GLU A 133 -45.96 3.31 3.04
CA GLU A 133 -45.43 2.14 2.31
C GLU A 133 -44.20 2.49 1.45
N VAL A 134 -44.21 3.66 0.83
CA VAL A 134 -43.11 4.15 -0.01
C VAL A 134 -41.91 4.57 0.83
N MET A 135 -42.14 5.17 1.99
CA MET A 135 -41.07 5.52 2.94
C MET A 135 -40.47 4.29 3.60
N GLU A 136 -41.29 3.27 3.90
CA GLU A 136 -40.83 1.99 4.44
C GLU A 136 -39.99 1.22 3.41
N LYS A 137 -40.45 1.14 2.16
CA LYS A 137 -39.72 0.45 1.09
C LYS A 137 -38.46 1.19 0.63
N GLY A 138 -38.51 2.52 0.61
CA GLY A 138 -37.46 3.37 0.08
C GLY A 138 -37.28 3.28 -1.45
N LYS A 139 -36.35 4.11 -1.95
CA LYS A 139 -35.93 4.16 -3.34
C LYS A 139 -34.77 3.19 -3.54
N ALA A 140 -34.95 2.17 -4.38
CA ALA A 140 -33.86 1.31 -4.82
C ALA A 140 -32.73 2.13 -5.44
N ILE A 141 -31.49 1.80 -5.10
CA ILE A 141 -30.30 2.46 -5.63
C ILE A 141 -29.99 1.90 -7.02
N GLY A 142 -29.80 2.78 -8.01
CA GLY A 142 -29.36 2.42 -9.36
C GLY A 142 -27.84 2.37 -9.49
N ASP A 143 -27.36 2.32 -10.73
CA ASP A 143 -25.93 2.39 -11.08
C ASP A 143 -25.44 3.83 -11.36
N VAL A 144 -26.31 4.84 -11.25
CA VAL A 144 -25.92 6.25 -11.27
C VAL A 144 -26.06 6.82 -9.85
N TRP A 145 -24.93 7.12 -9.22
CA TRP A 145 -24.86 7.61 -7.85
C TRP A 145 -24.66 9.12 -7.82
N ASP A 146 -25.76 9.83 -7.63
CA ASP A 146 -25.84 11.29 -7.58
C ASP A 146 -26.07 11.80 -6.16
N ASP A 147 -25.74 11.04 -5.12
CA ASP A 147 -26.03 11.37 -3.72
C ASP A 147 -24.80 11.31 -2.80
N ILE A 148 -23.65 10.84 -3.30
CA ILE A 148 -22.37 10.80 -2.57
C ILE A 148 -21.42 11.84 -3.15
N MET A 149 -20.94 12.79 -2.35
CA MET A 149 -20.02 13.85 -2.80
C MET A 149 -18.55 13.45 -2.62
N SER A 150 -17.66 13.88 -3.52
CA SER A 150 -16.22 13.65 -3.39
C SER A 150 -15.53 14.66 -2.47
N PHE A 151 -14.36 14.32 -1.92
CA PHE A 151 -13.58 15.22 -1.07
C PHE A 151 -12.93 16.41 -1.76
N GLN A 152 -12.86 16.38 -3.10
CA GLN A 152 -12.50 17.56 -3.88
C GLN A 152 -13.51 18.69 -3.65
N GLN A 153 -14.73 18.36 -3.24
CA GLN A 153 -15.84 19.30 -3.07
C GLN A 153 -16.15 19.63 -1.60
N ILE A 154 -15.77 18.75 -0.67
CA ILE A 154 -15.95 18.98 0.77
C ILE A 154 -14.57 19.03 1.43
N PRO A 155 -13.78 20.10 1.19
CA PRO A 155 -12.44 20.21 1.75
C PRO A 155 -12.44 20.23 3.29
N THR A 156 -13.52 20.73 3.88
CA THR A 156 -13.75 20.82 5.32
C THR A 156 -14.39 19.57 5.93
N SER A 157 -14.48 18.47 5.18
CA SER A 157 -15.08 17.25 5.71
C SER A 157 -14.24 16.73 6.89
N THR A 158 -14.91 16.49 8.00
CA THR A 158 -14.27 16.04 9.25
C THR A 158 -13.85 14.57 9.23
N GLU A 159 -14.22 13.80 8.19
CA GLU A 159 -13.72 12.43 7.98
C GLU A 159 -12.37 12.40 7.26
N LYS A 160 -11.84 13.56 6.83
CA LYS A 160 -10.52 13.62 6.20
C LYS A 160 -9.41 13.30 7.21
N VAL A 161 -8.45 12.50 6.78
CA VAL A 161 -7.25 12.13 7.54
C VAL A 161 -5.97 12.74 6.97
N GLY A 162 -6.08 13.72 6.07
CA GLY A 162 -4.92 14.40 5.45
C GLY A 162 -4.28 13.64 4.28
N TYR A 163 -4.89 12.54 3.83
CA TYR A 163 -4.41 11.80 2.66
C TYR A 163 -5.01 12.35 1.35
N PRO A 164 -4.21 12.68 0.31
CA PRO A 164 -4.69 13.47 -0.85
C PRO A 164 -5.82 12.81 -1.65
N THR A 165 -5.77 11.50 -1.83
CA THR A 165 -6.72 10.73 -2.67
C THR A 165 -7.71 9.91 -1.86
N GLN A 166 -7.97 10.32 -0.62
CA GLN A 166 -8.96 9.69 0.24
C GLN A 166 -10.33 9.60 -0.46
N LYS A 167 -11.08 8.53 -0.18
CA LYS A 167 -12.46 8.36 -0.62
C LYS A 167 -13.44 8.65 0.52
N PRO A 168 -14.65 9.15 0.26
CA PRO A 168 -15.68 9.35 1.29
C PRO A 168 -16.13 8.01 1.87
N GLU A 169 -16.38 7.94 3.19
CA GLU A 169 -16.81 6.69 3.83
C GLU A 169 -18.16 6.19 3.28
N ALA A 170 -19.07 7.09 2.93
CA ALA A 170 -20.37 6.76 2.34
C ALA A 170 -20.27 5.96 1.03
N LEU A 171 -19.23 6.21 0.23
CA LEU A 171 -18.98 5.48 -1.02
C LEU A 171 -18.67 4.01 -0.74
N LEU A 172 -17.71 3.78 0.15
CA LEU A 172 -17.28 2.42 0.52
C LEU A 172 -18.36 1.72 1.35
N GLN A 173 -19.10 2.45 2.17
CA GLN A 173 -20.21 1.89 2.95
C GLN A 173 -21.28 1.30 2.04
N ARG A 174 -21.61 1.99 0.94
CA ARG A 174 -22.56 1.48 -0.06
C ARG A 174 -22.04 0.20 -0.72
N ILE A 175 -20.79 0.20 -1.16
CA ILE A 175 -20.15 -0.94 -1.83
C ILE A 175 -20.12 -2.15 -0.87
N ILE A 176 -19.59 -1.97 0.33
CA ILE A 176 -19.42 -3.05 1.31
C ILE A 176 -20.78 -3.59 1.77
N LYS A 177 -21.77 -2.74 2.05
CA LYS A 177 -23.12 -3.21 2.41
C LYS A 177 -23.78 -3.97 1.26
N ALA A 178 -23.57 -3.54 0.02
CA ALA A 178 -24.17 -4.19 -1.14
C ALA A 178 -23.58 -5.58 -1.39
N SER A 179 -22.30 -5.82 -1.12
CA SER A 179 -21.61 -7.05 -1.57
C SER A 179 -20.96 -7.86 -0.45
N SER A 180 -21.36 -7.63 0.80
CA SER A 180 -20.91 -8.41 1.97
C SER A 180 -21.89 -8.32 3.14
N ASN A 181 -21.80 -9.29 4.04
CA ASN A 181 -22.51 -9.36 5.32
C ASN A 181 -21.55 -9.12 6.50
N PRO A 182 -22.06 -8.78 7.69
CA PRO A 182 -21.24 -8.74 8.89
C PRO A 182 -20.50 -10.08 9.09
N GLY A 183 -19.21 -10.02 9.43
CA GLY A 183 -18.34 -11.19 9.57
C GLY A 183 -17.58 -11.58 8.29
N ASP A 184 -17.96 -11.07 7.12
CA ASP A 184 -17.23 -11.31 5.88
C ASP A 184 -15.89 -10.56 5.85
N LEU A 185 -15.01 -10.95 4.93
CA LEU A 185 -13.70 -10.35 4.71
C LEU A 185 -13.73 -9.33 3.58
N VAL A 186 -13.20 -8.13 3.82
CA VAL A 186 -12.97 -7.09 2.81
C VAL A 186 -11.48 -6.94 2.55
N PHE A 187 -11.06 -7.03 1.29
CA PHE A 187 -9.66 -6.86 0.90
C PHE A 187 -9.50 -5.61 0.03
N ASP A 188 -8.53 -4.77 0.38
CA ASP A 188 -8.11 -3.61 -0.43
C ASP A 188 -6.60 -3.63 -0.65
N CYS A 189 -6.18 -3.91 -1.89
CA CYS A 189 -4.77 -3.98 -2.26
C CYS A 189 -4.14 -2.63 -2.64
N PHE A 190 -4.91 -1.54 -2.56
CA PHE A 190 -4.47 -0.15 -2.75
C PHE A 190 -5.11 0.74 -1.69
N ALA A 191 -4.89 0.37 -0.42
CA ALA A 191 -5.67 0.88 0.70
C ALA A 191 -5.52 2.39 0.93
N GLY A 192 -4.36 2.98 0.59
CA GLY A 192 -4.04 4.38 0.73
C GLY A 192 -4.37 4.91 2.13
N SER A 193 -5.36 5.81 2.21
CA SER A 193 -5.91 6.33 3.48
C SER A 193 -6.59 5.31 4.41
N GLY A 194 -6.77 4.06 3.99
CA GLY A 194 -7.48 3.01 4.74
C GLY A 194 -9.00 3.20 4.84
N THR A 195 -9.62 3.97 3.94
CA THR A 195 -11.07 4.25 4.03
C THR A 195 -11.90 2.97 3.93
N THR A 196 -11.58 2.09 2.98
CA THR A 196 -12.26 0.80 2.80
C THR A 196 -12.22 -0.04 4.08
N LEU A 197 -11.05 -0.11 4.70
CA LEU A 197 -10.80 -0.90 5.90
C LEU A 197 -11.52 -0.31 7.13
N ALA A 198 -11.45 1.02 7.32
CA ALA A 198 -12.15 1.69 8.40
C ALA A 198 -13.67 1.52 8.29
N VAL A 199 -14.22 1.55 7.08
CA VAL A 199 -15.65 1.28 6.86
C VAL A 199 -15.99 -0.19 7.09
N ALA A 200 -15.15 -1.13 6.65
CA ALA A 200 -15.33 -2.55 6.92
C ALA A 200 -15.36 -2.83 8.44
N GLU A 201 -14.41 -2.27 9.20
CA GLU A 201 -14.33 -2.34 10.65
C GLU A 201 -15.61 -1.81 11.31
N LYS A 202 -16.05 -0.59 10.94
CA LYS A 202 -17.26 0.03 11.49
C LYS A 202 -18.53 -0.76 11.18
N LEU A 203 -18.55 -1.45 10.04
CA LEU A 203 -19.64 -2.32 9.63
C LEU A 203 -19.53 -3.75 10.22
N GLY A 204 -18.48 -4.07 10.97
CA GLY A 204 -18.28 -5.39 11.58
C GLY A 204 -17.86 -6.46 10.58
N ARG A 205 -17.01 -6.11 9.60
CA ARG A 205 -16.34 -7.04 8.68
C ARG A 205 -14.86 -7.14 9.07
N SER A 206 -14.25 -8.29 8.82
CA SER A 206 -12.79 -8.41 8.86
C SER A 206 -12.19 -7.71 7.65
N TRP A 207 -10.95 -7.27 7.74
CA TRP A 207 -10.31 -6.57 6.64
C TRP A 207 -8.82 -6.90 6.49
N ILE A 208 -8.34 -6.82 5.26
CA ILE A 208 -6.91 -6.84 4.91
C ILE A 208 -6.65 -5.64 4.02
N GLY A 209 -5.61 -4.88 4.36
CA GLY A 209 -5.16 -3.72 3.61
C GLY A 209 -3.71 -3.89 3.17
N VAL A 210 -3.42 -3.54 1.91
CA VAL A 210 -2.05 -3.48 1.39
C VAL A 210 -1.82 -2.13 0.75
N ASP A 211 -0.66 -1.55 1.03
CA ASP A 211 -0.17 -0.36 0.35
C ASP A 211 1.38 -0.35 0.36
N CYS A 212 1.99 0.24 -0.66
CA CYS A 212 3.45 0.37 -0.76
C CYS A 212 3.97 1.69 -0.17
N GLY A 213 3.11 2.70 0.00
CA GLY A 213 3.47 4.01 0.51
C GLY A 213 3.59 4.01 2.04
N LYS A 214 4.74 4.43 2.57
CA LYS A 214 4.92 4.57 4.04
C LYS A 214 3.92 5.55 4.63
N LEU A 215 3.63 6.64 3.91
CA LEU A 215 2.58 7.58 4.29
C LEU A 215 1.21 6.91 4.43
N ALA A 216 0.83 6.04 3.49
CA ALA A 216 -0.43 5.31 3.57
C ALA A 216 -0.46 4.41 4.82
N ILE A 217 0.60 3.64 5.07
CA ILE A 217 0.70 2.77 6.26
C ILE A 217 0.54 3.56 7.56
N TYR A 218 1.30 4.66 7.74
CA TYR A 218 1.20 5.47 8.96
C TYR A 218 -0.15 6.21 9.08
N THR A 219 -0.73 6.65 7.96
CA THR A 219 -2.08 7.22 7.93
C THR A 219 -3.13 6.20 8.38
N MET A 220 -3.04 4.96 7.88
CA MET A 220 -3.94 3.87 8.26
C MET A 220 -3.79 3.54 9.74
N GLN A 221 -2.55 3.40 10.23
CA GLN A 221 -2.28 3.14 11.64
C GLN A 221 -2.94 4.19 12.54
N LYS A 222 -2.69 5.49 12.29
CA LYS A 222 -3.36 6.59 13.00
C LYS A 222 -4.88 6.45 12.97
N ARG A 223 -5.44 6.17 11.78
CA ARG A 223 -6.89 6.07 11.59
C ARG A 223 -7.50 4.96 12.45
N PHE A 224 -6.82 3.82 12.59
CA PHE A 224 -7.31 2.70 13.40
C PHE A 224 -7.14 2.93 14.90
N LEU A 225 -6.00 3.49 15.33
CA LEU A 225 -5.77 3.87 16.72
C LEU A 225 -6.83 4.86 17.22
N ASN A 226 -7.27 5.76 16.33
CA ASN A 226 -8.24 6.81 16.64
C ASN A 226 -9.66 6.52 16.13
N ILE A 227 -9.97 5.29 15.68
CA ILE A 227 -11.25 5.01 15.01
C ILE A 227 -12.46 5.26 15.91
N GLY A 228 -12.32 5.05 17.22
CA GLY A 228 -13.38 5.31 18.20
C GLY A 228 -13.79 6.78 18.28
N GLU A 229 -12.87 7.70 17.98
CA GLU A 229 -13.10 9.14 17.96
C GLU A 229 -13.69 9.64 16.63
N SER A 230 -13.64 8.79 15.60
CA SER A 230 -14.22 9.09 14.29
C SER A 230 -15.76 9.09 14.30
N LYS A 231 -16.37 9.62 13.24
CA LYS A 231 -17.84 9.64 13.11
C LYS A 231 -18.41 8.25 12.92
N ASP A 232 -19.60 8.03 13.48
CA ASP A 232 -20.41 6.85 13.20
C ASP A 232 -20.99 6.89 11.77
N LEU A 233 -21.06 5.72 11.12
CA LEU A 233 -21.50 5.60 9.73
C LEU A 233 -23.01 5.83 9.54
N GLU A 234 -23.82 5.47 10.53
CA GLU A 234 -25.28 5.62 10.45
C GLU A 234 -25.73 6.97 11.02
N ASN A 235 -25.04 7.47 12.04
CA ASN A 235 -25.31 8.76 12.66
C ASN A 235 -24.04 9.64 12.73
N PRO A 236 -23.77 10.44 11.67
CA PRO A 236 -22.59 11.31 11.60
C PRO A 236 -22.50 12.40 12.69
N LYS A 237 -23.55 12.58 13.51
CA LYS A 237 -23.54 13.49 14.68
C LYS A 237 -22.96 12.84 15.93
N LYS A 238 -22.74 11.52 15.92
CA LYS A 238 -22.16 10.75 17.00
C LYS A 238 -20.76 10.26 16.61
N LYS A 239 -19.94 10.01 17.63
CA LYS A 239 -18.71 9.25 17.48
C LYS A 239 -19.05 7.75 17.34
N PHE A 240 -18.19 7.01 16.66
CA PHE A 240 -18.29 5.57 16.55
C PHE A 240 -18.13 4.89 17.92
N SER A 241 -17.26 5.45 18.78
CA SER A 241 -17.08 5.11 20.20
C SER A 241 -16.69 3.65 20.50
N LYS A 242 -16.40 2.85 19.48
CA LYS A 242 -15.81 1.51 19.61
C LYS A 242 -14.35 1.57 19.19
N GLN A 243 -13.50 0.90 19.94
CA GLN A 243 -12.12 0.71 19.57
C GLN A 243 -12.00 -0.23 18.37
N CYS A 244 -10.93 -0.08 17.60
CA CYS A 244 -10.61 -1.01 16.54
C CYS A 244 -10.36 -2.40 17.14
N ASN A 245 -10.79 -3.46 16.45
CA ASN A 245 -10.33 -4.80 16.76
C ASN A 245 -8.78 -4.86 16.64
N PRO A 246 -8.11 -5.71 17.43
CA PRO A 246 -6.67 -5.90 17.33
C PRO A 246 -6.27 -6.26 15.89
N PHE A 247 -5.30 -5.53 15.36
CA PHE A 247 -4.72 -5.77 14.04
C PHE A 247 -3.21 -5.87 14.15
N THR A 248 -2.57 -6.42 13.12
CA THR A 248 -1.11 -6.51 13.04
C THR A 248 -0.64 -5.98 11.70
N LEU A 249 0.51 -5.32 11.70
CA LEU A 249 1.16 -4.84 10.50
C LEU A 249 2.20 -5.86 10.03
N TYR A 250 2.03 -6.36 8.81
CA TYR A 250 3.02 -7.18 8.13
C TYR A 250 3.73 -6.34 7.06
N ASN A 251 5.05 -6.52 6.92
CA ASN A 251 5.79 -6.01 5.77
C ASN A 251 6.17 -7.18 4.86
N ALA A 252 5.64 -7.18 3.63
CA ALA A 252 6.07 -8.10 2.59
C ALA A 252 7.32 -7.53 1.90
N GLY A 253 8.42 -8.29 1.85
CA GLY A 253 9.61 -7.93 1.05
C GLY A 253 10.78 -7.29 1.81
N LEU A 254 10.85 -7.40 3.14
CA LEU A 254 12.01 -6.96 3.92
C LEU A 254 12.56 -8.15 4.73
N TYR A 255 13.60 -8.84 4.23
CA TYR A 255 14.21 -9.96 4.94
C TYR A 255 15.30 -9.45 5.91
N ASP A 256 15.12 -9.71 7.21
CA ASP A 256 16.18 -9.49 8.20
C ASP A 256 17.27 -10.56 8.04
N TYR A 257 18.46 -10.13 7.63
CA TYR A 257 19.62 -11.00 7.54
C TYR A 257 19.93 -11.74 8.86
N LYS A 258 19.71 -11.11 10.02
CA LYS A 258 19.92 -11.77 11.31
C LYS A 258 18.95 -12.94 11.49
N MET A 259 17.70 -12.80 11.03
CA MET A 259 16.72 -13.88 11.07
C MET A 259 17.11 -15.04 10.15
N LEU A 260 17.47 -14.75 8.88
CA LEU A 260 17.93 -15.78 7.93
C LEU A 260 19.17 -16.52 8.41
N LYS A 261 20.12 -15.83 9.07
CA LYS A 261 21.31 -16.46 9.66
C LYS A 261 20.99 -17.32 10.88
N GLY A 262 19.88 -17.03 11.57
CA GLY A 262 19.42 -17.75 12.75
C GLY A 262 18.53 -18.96 12.46
N LEU A 263 18.10 -19.17 11.21
CA LEU A 263 17.25 -20.30 10.85
C LEU A 263 17.96 -21.64 11.12
N PRO A 264 17.24 -22.65 11.66
CA PRO A 264 17.69 -24.03 11.67
C PRO A 264 18.05 -24.51 10.26
N TRP A 265 19.03 -25.42 10.15
CA TRP A 265 19.56 -25.87 8.86
C TRP A 265 18.48 -26.40 7.90
N GLU A 266 17.56 -27.24 8.36
CA GLU A 266 16.52 -27.81 7.48
C GLU A 266 15.56 -26.73 6.95
N GLU A 267 15.27 -25.69 7.74
CA GLU A 267 14.45 -24.56 7.30
C GLU A 267 15.19 -23.68 6.27
N TYR A 268 16.48 -23.43 6.50
CA TYR A 268 17.32 -22.73 5.53
C TYR A 268 17.43 -23.49 4.20
N ARG A 269 17.61 -24.81 4.28
CA ARG A 269 17.70 -25.69 3.12
C ARG A 269 16.41 -25.67 2.31
N ASP A 270 15.25 -25.84 2.96
CA ASP A 270 13.94 -25.77 2.31
C ASP A 270 13.74 -24.41 1.62
N PHE A 271 14.09 -23.31 2.31
CA PHE A 271 14.10 -21.96 1.74
C PHE A 271 14.97 -21.89 0.47
N ALA A 272 16.21 -22.36 0.53
CA ALA A 272 17.15 -22.29 -0.58
C ALA A 272 16.68 -23.11 -1.80
N LEU A 273 16.10 -24.29 -1.58
CA LEU A 273 15.54 -25.13 -2.66
C LEU A 273 14.32 -24.46 -3.32
N LYS A 274 13.39 -23.93 -2.52
CA LYS A 274 12.20 -23.22 -3.02
C LYS A 274 12.58 -21.98 -3.81
N LEU A 275 13.58 -21.22 -3.36
CA LEU A 275 14.06 -20.01 -4.04
C LEU A 275 14.46 -20.28 -5.50
N PHE A 276 15.07 -21.43 -5.78
CA PHE A 276 15.50 -21.84 -7.13
C PHE A 276 14.60 -22.89 -7.78
N GLN A 277 13.40 -23.14 -7.22
CA GLN A 277 12.43 -24.11 -7.74
C GLN A 277 13.00 -25.52 -7.90
N CYS A 278 13.90 -25.91 -6.99
CA CYS A 278 14.43 -27.26 -6.94
C CYS A 278 13.41 -28.22 -6.32
N ARG A 279 13.37 -29.47 -6.80
CA ARG A 279 12.62 -30.54 -6.14
C ARG A 279 13.39 -31.00 -4.91
N ASP A 280 12.72 -31.04 -3.75
CA ASP A 280 13.27 -31.56 -2.49
C ASP A 280 13.25 -33.11 -2.52
N GLU A 281 14.32 -33.68 -3.06
CA GLU A 281 14.53 -35.13 -3.16
C GLU A 281 16.00 -35.42 -2.86
N LYS A 282 16.32 -35.61 -1.56
CA LYS A 282 17.68 -35.96 -1.12
C LYS A 282 18.12 -37.27 -1.78
N HIS A 283 19.35 -37.30 -2.28
CA HIS A 283 19.94 -38.49 -2.89
C HIS A 283 21.45 -38.49 -2.70
N GLU A 284 22.11 -39.58 -3.08
CA GLU A 284 23.55 -39.76 -2.87
C GLU A 284 24.27 -40.15 -4.17
N ILE A 285 25.42 -39.53 -4.43
CA ILE A 285 26.33 -39.94 -5.50
C ILE A 285 27.74 -40.05 -4.92
N SER A 286 28.39 -41.22 -5.05
CA SER A 286 29.75 -41.45 -4.55
C SER A 286 29.93 -41.08 -3.06
N LYS A 287 28.94 -41.36 -2.20
CA LYS A 287 28.94 -41.00 -0.76
C LYS A 287 28.86 -39.51 -0.46
N ILE A 288 28.49 -38.69 -1.44
CA ILE A 288 28.16 -37.28 -1.25
C ILE A 288 26.65 -37.16 -1.28
N GLU A 289 26.10 -36.69 -0.15
CA GLU A 289 24.69 -36.34 -0.03
C GLU A 289 24.40 -35.06 -0.84
N LEU A 290 23.32 -35.11 -1.61
CA LEU A 290 22.83 -34.05 -2.48
C LEU A 290 21.41 -33.70 -2.08
N ASP A 291 21.03 -32.44 -2.26
CA ASP A 291 19.84 -31.86 -1.64
C ASP A 291 18.59 -31.93 -2.51
N GLY A 292 18.72 -32.16 -3.81
CA GLY A 292 17.56 -32.19 -4.69
C GLY A 292 17.91 -32.16 -6.17
N TYR A 293 16.92 -31.83 -6.98
CA TYR A 293 17.08 -31.75 -8.44
C TYR A 293 16.58 -30.42 -9.00
N LEU A 294 17.27 -29.93 -10.03
CA LEU A 294 16.80 -28.87 -10.91
C LEU A 294 16.57 -29.46 -12.30
N GLY A 295 15.30 -29.73 -12.64
CA GLY A 295 14.97 -30.57 -13.79
C GLY A 295 15.39 -32.03 -13.55
N GLU A 296 16.36 -32.51 -14.33
CA GLU A 296 16.97 -33.84 -14.20
C GLU A 296 18.38 -33.80 -13.56
N ASP A 297 18.96 -32.61 -13.39
CA ASP A 297 20.34 -32.44 -12.91
C ASP A 297 20.37 -32.30 -11.37
N SER A 298 21.38 -32.88 -10.74
CA SER A 298 21.54 -32.86 -9.29
C SER A 298 21.92 -31.48 -8.74
N VAL A 299 21.42 -31.19 -7.54
CA VAL A 299 21.65 -29.94 -6.79
C VAL A 299 22.27 -30.24 -5.43
N LEU A 300 23.28 -29.45 -5.06
CA LEU A 300 23.87 -29.40 -3.71
C LEU A 300 23.61 -28.03 -3.09
N VAL A 301 23.06 -27.96 -1.89
CA VAL A 301 22.94 -26.73 -1.09
C VAL A 301 24.14 -26.64 -0.15
N PHE A 302 24.94 -25.58 -0.30
CA PHE A 302 26.14 -25.38 0.47
C PHE A 302 25.83 -25.08 1.94
N ASN A 303 26.16 -26.03 2.82
CA ASN A 303 25.91 -25.91 4.26
C ASN A 303 26.95 -25.05 4.98
N TYR A 304 26.81 -23.73 4.86
CA TYR A 304 27.66 -22.75 5.53
C TYR A 304 27.54 -22.76 7.07
N GLN A 305 26.46 -23.32 7.63
CA GLN A 305 26.27 -23.43 9.09
C GLN A 305 27.13 -24.55 9.70
N LYS A 306 27.20 -25.71 9.02
CA LYS A 306 28.07 -26.83 9.38
C LYS A 306 29.54 -26.46 9.22
N TYR A 307 29.86 -25.66 8.20
CA TYR A 307 31.22 -25.26 7.89
C TYR A 307 31.42 -23.74 8.01
N LYS A 308 31.44 -23.23 9.25
CA LYS A 308 31.39 -21.79 9.59
C LYS A 308 32.44 -20.89 8.91
N ASN A 309 33.56 -21.47 8.45
CA ASN A 309 34.63 -20.75 7.75
C ASN A 309 34.89 -21.30 6.33
N ALA A 310 34.08 -22.24 5.85
CA ALA A 310 34.26 -22.77 4.51
C ALA A 310 33.74 -21.77 3.49
N MET A 311 34.60 -21.47 2.53
CA MET A 311 34.27 -20.71 1.34
C MET A 311 34.26 -21.69 0.16
N LEU A 312 33.32 -21.51 -0.74
CA LEU A 312 33.31 -22.15 -2.03
C LEU A 312 34.38 -21.49 -2.91
N ASP A 313 35.55 -22.12 -2.99
CA ASP A 313 36.64 -21.75 -3.88
C ASP A 313 36.78 -22.77 -5.04
N ARG A 314 37.79 -22.59 -5.88
CA ARG A 314 38.04 -23.52 -6.99
C ARG A 314 38.50 -24.90 -6.49
N GLY A 315 39.22 -24.96 -5.38
CA GLY A 315 39.71 -26.19 -4.79
C GLY A 315 38.58 -27.08 -4.29
N PHE A 316 37.53 -26.50 -3.71
CA PHE A 316 36.31 -27.22 -3.34
C PHE A 316 35.68 -27.90 -4.57
N ILE A 317 35.60 -27.21 -5.70
CA ILE A 317 35.05 -27.79 -6.93
C ILE A 317 35.97 -28.87 -7.50
N ASP A 318 37.29 -28.71 -7.36
CA ASP A 318 38.26 -29.76 -7.73
C ASP A 318 38.05 -31.03 -6.92
N ASP A 319 37.92 -30.90 -5.60
CA ASP A 319 37.67 -32.02 -4.69
C ASP A 319 36.31 -32.66 -4.98
N LEU A 320 35.27 -31.84 -5.16
CA LEU A 320 33.93 -32.32 -5.49
C LEU A 320 33.95 -33.14 -6.79
N HIS A 321 34.65 -32.65 -7.82
CA HIS A 321 34.80 -33.38 -9.08
C HIS A 321 35.66 -34.62 -8.97
N LYS A 322 36.65 -34.67 -8.07
CA LYS A 322 37.42 -35.88 -7.82
C LYS A 322 36.55 -37.03 -7.30
N TYR A 323 35.52 -36.73 -6.50
CA TYR A 323 34.61 -37.74 -5.95
C TYR A 323 33.41 -38.07 -6.86
N LEU A 324 32.79 -37.04 -7.43
CA LEU A 324 31.61 -37.19 -8.28
C LEU A 324 31.98 -37.66 -9.69
N GLY A 325 33.07 -37.10 -10.23
CA GLY A 325 33.57 -37.35 -11.56
C GLY A 325 32.50 -37.16 -12.63
N ASP A 326 32.43 -38.11 -13.54
CA ASP A 326 31.53 -38.11 -14.70
C ASP A 326 30.08 -38.55 -14.40
N LYS A 327 29.79 -38.97 -13.16
CA LYS A 327 28.50 -39.56 -12.76
C LYS A 327 27.37 -38.53 -12.69
N ILE A 328 27.72 -37.26 -12.53
CA ILE A 328 26.79 -36.12 -12.45
C ILE A 328 26.34 -35.61 -13.83
N GLY A 329 26.71 -36.29 -14.91
CA GLY A 329 26.33 -35.87 -16.25
C GLY A 329 27.04 -34.58 -16.69
N ARG A 330 26.39 -33.81 -17.57
CA ARG A 330 26.98 -32.60 -18.18
C ARG A 330 26.82 -31.34 -17.33
N ARG A 331 25.85 -31.30 -16.42
CA ARG A 331 25.52 -30.12 -15.61
C ARG A 331 25.30 -30.55 -14.17
N PHE A 332 25.77 -29.74 -13.23
CA PHE A 332 25.59 -29.94 -11.80
C PHE A 332 25.44 -28.59 -11.13
N PHE A 333 24.52 -28.46 -10.19
CA PHE A 333 24.17 -27.17 -9.59
C PHE A 333 24.58 -27.11 -8.12
N ILE A 334 25.19 -25.99 -7.71
CA ILE A 334 25.52 -25.71 -6.31
C ILE A 334 24.81 -24.43 -5.89
N VAL A 335 23.91 -24.51 -4.91
CA VAL A 335 23.22 -23.37 -4.31
C VAL A 335 24.01 -22.87 -3.10
N VAL A 336 24.42 -21.61 -3.06
CA VAL A 336 25.38 -21.12 -2.04
C VAL A 336 25.22 -19.62 -1.73
N PRO A 337 25.35 -19.15 -0.48
CA PRO A 337 25.43 -17.71 -0.19
C PRO A 337 26.56 -17.04 -0.98
N ALA A 338 26.30 -15.91 -1.64
CA ALA A 338 27.33 -15.23 -2.44
C ALA A 338 28.53 -14.76 -1.61
N ALA A 339 28.30 -14.38 -0.35
CA ALA A 339 29.36 -14.04 0.60
C ALA A 339 30.31 -15.23 0.87
N SER A 340 29.89 -16.45 0.56
CA SER A 340 30.66 -17.68 0.72
C SER A 340 31.35 -18.13 -0.58
N VAL A 341 31.40 -17.33 -1.66
CA VAL A 341 32.04 -17.73 -2.94
C VAL A 341 33.25 -16.86 -3.25
N GLN A 342 34.39 -17.46 -3.62
CA GLN A 342 35.67 -16.76 -3.85
C GLN A 342 36.05 -16.52 -5.31
N PHE A 343 35.22 -16.92 -6.26
CA PHE A 343 35.45 -16.71 -7.69
C PHE A 343 34.22 -16.07 -8.34
N LEU A 344 34.41 -15.43 -9.49
CA LEU A 344 33.39 -14.62 -10.17
C LEU A 344 32.59 -15.40 -11.22
N GLU A 345 33.15 -16.48 -11.78
CA GLU A 345 32.49 -17.24 -12.84
C GLU A 345 31.22 -17.93 -12.36
N ASP A 346 30.17 -17.93 -13.19
CA ASP A 346 28.88 -18.58 -12.87
C ASP A 346 28.92 -20.09 -13.00
N TYR A 347 29.96 -20.62 -13.64
CA TYR A 347 30.24 -22.04 -13.65
C TYR A 347 31.73 -22.34 -13.78
N ILE A 348 32.14 -23.51 -13.28
CA ILE A 348 33.47 -24.07 -13.48
C ILE A 348 33.34 -25.37 -14.29
N ALA A 349 34.05 -25.46 -15.41
CA ALA A 349 34.11 -26.66 -16.22
C ALA A 349 35.19 -27.62 -15.70
N LYS A 350 34.84 -28.91 -15.57
CA LYS A 350 35.76 -30.00 -15.24
C LYS A 350 35.42 -31.23 -16.07
N GLY A 351 36.34 -31.61 -16.96
CA GLY A 351 36.10 -32.67 -17.93
C GLY A 351 34.87 -32.37 -18.81
N LYS A 352 33.92 -33.31 -18.85
CA LYS A 352 32.66 -33.16 -19.60
C LYS A 352 31.53 -32.49 -18.80
N SER A 353 31.79 -32.14 -17.54
CA SER A 353 30.80 -31.64 -16.59
C SER A 353 31.02 -30.14 -16.31
N LYS A 354 29.93 -29.41 -16.11
CA LYS A 354 29.94 -28.01 -15.70
C LYS A 354 29.24 -27.86 -14.35
N TYR A 355 29.95 -27.30 -13.39
CA TYR A 355 29.44 -26.95 -12.06
C TYR A 355 28.91 -25.53 -12.09
N PHE A 356 27.59 -25.39 -12.19
CA PHE A 356 26.91 -24.11 -12.15
C PHE A 356 26.71 -23.68 -10.70
N VAL A 357 27.15 -22.48 -10.38
CA VAL A 357 27.07 -21.93 -9.02
C VAL A 357 25.88 -20.99 -8.97
N LEU A 358 24.78 -21.49 -8.43
CA LEU A 358 23.59 -20.74 -8.09
C LEU A 358 23.88 -19.97 -6.80
N ARG A 359 24.58 -18.86 -6.95
CA ARG A 359 24.79 -17.94 -5.84
C ARG A 359 23.42 -17.47 -5.40
N ILE A 360 23.11 -17.56 -4.10
CA ILE A 360 22.14 -16.72 -3.39
C ILE A 360 22.88 -15.40 -3.18
N PRO A 361 22.81 -14.47 -4.13
CA PRO A 361 23.33 -13.13 -3.94
C PRO A 361 22.56 -12.58 -2.75
N TYR A 362 23.26 -11.82 -1.92
CA TYR A 362 22.54 -11.10 -0.87
C TYR A 362 21.36 -10.33 -1.48
N SER A 363 21.55 -9.83 -2.70
CA SER A 363 20.57 -9.16 -3.54
C SER A 363 19.84 -10.05 -4.60
N ILE A 364 19.52 -11.35 -4.36
CA ILE A 364 18.57 -12.18 -5.18
C ILE A 364 17.64 -13.06 -4.30
N ILE A 365 17.85 -13.02 -2.98
CA ILE A 365 16.79 -12.71 -2.01
C ILE A 365 16.05 -11.41 -2.40
N GLU A 366 16.75 -10.53 -3.11
CA GLU A 366 16.28 -9.26 -3.64
C GLU A 366 16.10 -9.43 -5.16
N GLU A 367 14.88 -9.62 -5.65
CA GLU A 367 14.53 -9.49 -7.07
C GLU A 367 14.81 -10.68 -8.03
N ILE A 368 14.02 -11.75 -7.98
CA ILE A 368 14.04 -12.84 -8.98
C ILE A 368 13.71 -12.26 -10.38
N HIS A 369 14.77 -11.96 -11.11
CA HIS A 369 14.84 -11.08 -12.28
C HIS A 369 14.25 -11.65 -13.57
N ASN A 370 13.19 -11.01 -14.09
CA ASN A 370 13.17 -10.63 -15.52
C ASN A 370 12.21 -9.47 -15.86
N ARG A 371 11.96 -8.56 -14.92
CA ARG A 371 11.55 -7.18 -15.24
C ARG A 371 12.61 -6.27 -14.67
N GLY A 372 13.03 -5.25 -15.42
CA GLY A 372 13.83 -4.18 -14.84
C GLY A 372 13.02 -3.57 -13.71
N PHE A 373 13.50 -3.69 -12.48
CA PHE A 373 12.81 -3.14 -11.33
C PHE A 373 12.99 -1.62 -11.36
N THR A 374 11.87 -0.93 -11.49
CA THR A 374 11.76 0.49 -11.16
C THR A 374 11.64 0.57 -9.65
N LYS A 375 12.58 1.25 -8.99
CA LYS A 375 12.59 1.36 -7.52
C LYS A 375 11.28 2.00 -7.03
N ILE A 376 10.71 1.48 -5.92
CA ILE A 376 9.58 2.14 -5.23
C ILE A 376 10.09 3.51 -4.81
N LYS A 377 9.43 4.57 -5.29
CA LYS A 377 9.75 5.95 -4.89
C LYS A 377 8.70 6.46 -3.93
N GLN A 378 9.09 6.76 -2.70
CA GLN A 378 8.25 7.49 -1.76
C GLN A 378 8.05 8.93 -2.26
N PRO A 379 6.88 9.54 -1.99
CA PRO A 379 6.53 10.84 -2.54
C PRO A 379 7.43 11.94 -1.95
N VAL A 380 7.85 12.89 -2.77
CA VAL A 380 8.61 14.08 -2.33
C VAL A 380 7.73 15.31 -2.21
N SER A 381 6.47 15.20 -2.64
CA SER A 381 5.41 16.20 -2.53
C SER A 381 4.04 15.54 -2.33
N GLU A 382 3.03 16.31 -1.92
CA GLU A 382 1.65 15.84 -1.81
C GLU A 382 1.08 15.34 -3.16
N MET A 383 1.55 15.91 -4.28
CA MET A 383 1.08 15.54 -5.62
C MET A 383 1.57 14.15 -6.05
N ASP A 384 2.72 13.72 -5.55
CA ASP A 384 3.38 12.47 -5.95
C ASP A 384 2.85 11.24 -5.20
N VAL A 385 1.90 11.41 -4.28
CA VAL A 385 1.42 10.32 -3.40
C VAL A 385 0.90 9.12 -4.19
N ASN A 386 0.33 9.35 -5.38
CA ASN A 386 -0.15 8.26 -6.26
C ASN A 386 0.88 7.81 -7.30
N ASP A 387 2.03 8.50 -7.40
CA ASP A 387 3.12 8.14 -8.32
C ASP A 387 4.07 7.12 -7.70
N THR A 388 3.82 6.69 -6.45
CA THR A 388 4.49 5.59 -5.73
C THR A 388 4.34 4.24 -6.41
N VAL A 389 3.62 4.16 -7.52
CA VAL A 389 3.12 2.92 -8.07
C VAL A 389 3.55 2.78 -9.52
N ASP A 390 4.73 2.20 -9.67
CA ASP A 390 5.15 1.35 -10.78
C ASP A 390 6.50 0.76 -10.39
N ALA A 391 6.49 0.02 -9.29
CA ALA A 391 7.69 -0.53 -8.73
C ALA A 391 7.43 -1.96 -8.29
N VAL A 392 7.90 -2.87 -9.12
CA VAL A 392 8.29 -4.17 -8.61
C VAL A 392 9.62 -3.90 -7.91
N GLY A 393 9.85 -4.46 -6.74
CA GLY A 393 11.20 -4.54 -6.21
C GLY A 393 11.31 -4.93 -4.76
N PHE A 394 12.46 -5.48 -4.40
CA PHE A 394 12.84 -5.83 -3.04
C PHE A 394 13.90 -4.82 -2.63
N ASP A 395 13.86 -4.29 -1.40
CA ASP A 395 14.91 -3.41 -0.89
C ASP A 395 15.29 -3.85 0.53
N PHE A 396 16.57 -3.80 0.86
CA PHE A 396 17.01 -4.01 2.24
C PHE A 396 16.86 -2.72 3.03
N VAL A 397 16.22 -2.79 4.21
CA VAL A 397 16.11 -1.60 5.08
C VAL A 397 17.51 -1.10 5.44
N GLN A 398 17.86 0.07 4.92
CA GLN A 398 19.10 0.76 5.26
C GLN A 398 18.76 2.09 5.92
N VAL A 399 18.96 2.17 7.23
CA VAL A 399 18.72 3.39 7.99
C VAL A 399 19.55 4.54 7.39
N PRO A 400 18.92 5.62 6.90
CA PRO A 400 19.65 6.74 6.33
C PRO A 400 20.50 7.44 7.40
N THR A 401 21.63 8.00 6.98
CA THR A 401 22.44 8.86 7.86
C THR A 401 21.78 10.22 7.92
N VAL A 402 21.36 10.65 9.10
CA VAL A 402 20.72 11.95 9.32
C VAL A 402 21.43 12.71 10.43
N GLU A 403 21.78 13.97 10.17
CA GLU A 403 22.33 14.91 11.17
C GLU A 403 21.46 16.17 11.20
N CYS A 404 21.03 16.57 12.40
CA CYS A 404 20.14 17.72 12.60
C CYS A 404 20.62 18.63 13.72
N LYS A 405 20.30 19.93 13.59
CA LYS A 405 20.33 20.90 14.68
C LYS A 405 18.93 21.18 15.19
N TYR A 406 18.80 21.26 16.50
CA TYR A 406 17.55 21.46 17.22
C TYR A 406 17.60 22.76 17.99
N TYR A 407 16.71 23.70 17.68
CA TYR A 407 16.68 24.98 18.36
C TYR A 407 15.30 25.63 18.36
N LEU A 408 15.08 26.56 19.28
CA LEU A 408 13.92 27.43 19.33
C LEU A 408 14.20 28.70 18.53
N ASP A 409 13.27 29.09 17.68
CA ASP A 409 13.32 30.31 16.89
C ASP A 409 11.98 31.06 16.92
N LYS A 410 12.00 32.31 16.44
CA LYS A 410 10.76 33.03 16.17
C LYS A 410 10.09 32.48 14.90
N PRO A 411 8.77 32.69 14.73
CA PRO A 411 8.07 32.33 13.51
C PRO A 411 8.73 32.94 12.29
N LYS A 412 8.88 32.14 11.23
CA LYS A 412 9.54 32.57 9.99
C LYS A 412 8.77 33.72 9.30
N ASN A 413 7.45 33.73 9.45
CA ASN A 413 6.55 34.78 8.98
C ASN A 413 5.75 35.36 10.16
N PRO A 414 6.31 36.32 10.91
CA PRO A 414 5.64 36.86 12.08
C PRO A 414 4.50 37.83 11.69
N ASP A 415 3.34 37.68 12.32
CA ASP A 415 2.19 38.56 12.26
C ASP A 415 1.77 39.03 13.67
N LEU A 416 0.72 39.86 13.77
CA LEU A 416 0.28 40.41 15.06
C LEU A 416 -0.20 39.33 16.06
N LEU A 417 -0.56 38.13 15.57
CA LEU A 417 -1.11 37.04 16.39
C LEU A 417 -0.04 36.05 16.85
N ASN A 418 1.05 35.87 16.08
CA ASN A 418 2.06 34.85 16.34
C ASN A 418 3.41 35.41 16.84
N GLN A 419 3.60 36.72 16.94
CA GLN A 419 4.87 37.37 17.32
C GLN A 419 5.50 36.90 18.64
N LYS A 420 4.70 36.37 19.57
CA LYS A 420 5.16 35.85 20.87
C LYS A 420 5.35 34.34 20.91
N ILE A 421 4.93 33.65 19.85
CA ILE A 421 5.04 32.21 19.72
C ILE A 421 6.51 31.83 19.48
N LYS A 422 6.91 30.67 19.97
CA LYS A 422 8.21 30.08 19.63
C LYS A 422 7.97 28.84 18.78
N GLU A 423 8.83 28.67 17.78
CA GLU A 423 8.84 27.47 16.97
C GLU A 423 10.01 26.60 17.40
N CYS A 424 9.72 25.32 17.60
CA CYS A 424 10.71 24.26 17.53
C CYS A 424 11.17 24.13 16.07
N VAL A 425 12.47 24.26 15.86
CA VAL A 425 13.12 24.12 14.55
C VAL A 425 14.01 22.89 14.55
N ILE A 426 13.77 22.00 13.60
CA ILE A 426 14.65 20.89 13.26
C ILE A 426 15.29 21.24 11.91
N LYS A 427 16.55 21.66 11.95
CA LYS A 427 17.34 21.95 10.75
C LYS A 427 18.08 20.69 10.33
N ILE A 428 17.74 20.13 9.18
CA ILE A 428 18.41 18.96 8.62
C ILE A 428 19.68 19.43 7.90
N GLU A 429 20.85 19.12 8.46
CA GLU A 429 22.14 19.50 7.87
C GLU A 429 22.67 18.41 6.93
N LYS A 430 22.39 17.15 7.27
CA LYS A 430 22.83 16.00 6.50
C LYS A 430 21.71 14.97 6.38
N PHE A 431 21.49 14.46 5.17
CA PHE A 431 20.65 13.31 4.89
C PHE A 431 21.25 12.51 3.73
N GLU A 432 21.76 11.32 4.02
CA GLU A 432 22.37 10.42 3.05
C GLU A 432 21.73 9.04 3.13
N SER A 433 21.07 8.65 2.04
CA SER A 433 20.56 7.30 1.88
C SER A 433 21.70 6.34 1.59
N ARG A 434 21.61 5.14 2.16
CA ARG A 434 22.53 4.06 1.83
C ARG A 434 21.73 3.04 1.02
N ILE A 435 22.18 2.75 -0.19
CA ILE A 435 21.53 1.76 -1.03
C ILE A 435 22.52 0.68 -1.41
N ILE A 436 22.07 -0.57 -1.42
CA ILE A 436 22.81 -1.66 -2.05
C ILE A 436 22.51 -1.56 -3.53
N SER A 437 23.52 -1.27 -4.34
CA SER A 437 23.37 -1.16 -5.79
C SER A 437 24.56 -1.80 -6.49
N ARG A 438 24.30 -2.44 -7.64
CA ARG A 438 25.32 -3.08 -8.51
C ARG A 438 26.39 -2.09 -8.99
N LYS A 439 26.05 -0.81 -9.03
CA LYS A 439 26.98 0.30 -9.26
C LYS A 439 26.93 1.24 -8.05
N PRO A 440 28.06 1.78 -7.57
CA PRO A 440 28.03 2.88 -6.60
C PRO A 440 27.17 3.99 -7.19
N VAL A 441 26.05 4.27 -6.53
CA VAL A 441 25.24 5.45 -6.82
C VAL A 441 25.45 6.36 -5.64
N GLU A 442 26.20 7.42 -5.86
CA GLU A 442 26.32 8.50 -4.89
C GLU A 442 25.21 9.49 -5.15
N PHE A 443 24.51 9.85 -4.09
CA PHE A 443 23.53 10.93 -4.09
C PHE A 443 24.15 12.14 -3.43
N ALA A 444 23.79 13.33 -3.89
CA ALA A 444 24.10 14.55 -3.19
C ALA A 444 23.38 14.57 -1.82
N ASN A 445 23.95 15.31 -0.87
CA ASN A 445 23.32 15.51 0.43
C ASN A 445 21.87 16.02 0.26
N LEU A 446 20.94 15.46 1.05
CA LEU A 446 19.49 15.78 1.04
C LEU A 446 18.73 15.39 -0.23
N GLU A 447 19.40 14.92 -1.29
CA GLU A 447 18.76 14.59 -2.57
C GLU A 447 17.69 13.50 -2.44
N THR A 448 17.94 12.55 -1.54
CA THR A 448 17.11 11.36 -1.36
C THR A 448 16.11 11.49 -0.22
N LEU A 449 16.02 12.65 0.44
CA LEU A 449 14.98 12.90 1.44
C LEU A 449 13.61 12.86 0.75
N SER A 450 12.68 12.08 1.29
CA SER A 450 11.28 12.04 0.82
C SER A 450 10.40 12.91 1.70
N MET A 451 10.36 12.62 2.99
CA MET A 451 9.53 13.36 3.94
C MET A 451 10.02 13.18 5.38
N VAL A 452 9.52 14.05 6.26
CA VAL A 452 9.65 13.93 7.71
C VAL A 452 8.25 13.86 8.32
N MET A 453 8.03 12.89 9.20
CA MET A 453 6.78 12.70 9.92
C MET A 453 6.98 12.98 11.41
N LEU A 454 6.00 13.63 12.02
CA LEU A 454 5.99 13.97 13.44
C LEU A 454 4.78 13.37 14.15
N ASP A 455 5.02 12.92 15.39
CA ASP A 455 4.03 12.65 16.43
C ASP A 455 4.42 13.56 17.61
N TYR A 456 3.55 14.51 17.96
CA TYR A 456 3.87 15.56 18.92
C TYR A 456 3.70 15.16 20.39
N ASP A 457 3.01 14.04 20.65
CA ASP A 457 2.70 13.56 21.99
C ASP A 457 2.96 12.06 22.18
N PHE A 458 4.00 11.57 21.52
CA PHE A 458 4.47 10.18 21.55
C PHE A 458 4.55 9.63 22.99
N ASP A 459 3.84 8.54 23.21
CA ASP A 459 3.66 7.91 24.53
C ASP A 459 4.75 6.91 24.91
N GLY A 460 5.67 6.60 23.98
CA GLY A 460 6.72 5.61 24.16
C GLY A 460 6.40 4.23 23.56
N GLU A 461 5.15 4.02 23.14
CA GLU A 461 4.67 2.73 22.64
C GLU A 461 4.32 2.79 21.15
N VAL A 462 3.46 3.74 20.75
CA VAL A 462 2.86 3.76 19.40
C VAL A 462 3.02 5.13 18.77
N PHE A 463 3.45 5.13 17.49
CA PHE A 463 3.54 6.36 16.70
C PHE A 463 2.15 6.75 16.16
N ASP A 464 1.64 7.90 16.57
CA ASP A 464 0.40 8.50 16.07
C ASP A 464 0.72 9.73 15.19
N LEU A 465 0.56 9.58 13.87
CA LEU A 465 1.05 10.56 12.88
C LEU A 465 0.31 11.90 12.95
N ASP A 466 0.92 12.97 13.45
CA ASP A 466 0.28 14.30 13.47
C ASP A 466 0.52 15.14 12.23
N GLU A 467 1.76 15.16 11.73
CA GLU A 467 2.13 16.08 10.66
C GLU A 467 3.19 15.49 9.73
N VAL A 468 3.12 15.86 8.46
CA VAL A 468 4.02 15.40 7.40
C VAL A 468 4.63 16.61 6.70
N PHE A 469 5.95 16.62 6.57
CA PHE A 469 6.72 17.63 5.87
C PHE A 469 7.41 17.00 4.66
N TYR A 470 6.95 17.34 3.47
CA TYR A 470 7.50 16.81 2.22
C TYR A 470 8.81 17.48 1.82
N ALA A 471 9.72 16.73 1.20
CA ALA A 471 11.05 17.22 0.82
C ALA A 471 11.01 18.43 -0.12
N GLU A 472 10.05 18.53 -1.04
CA GLU A 472 9.91 19.70 -1.92
C GLU A 472 9.65 20.99 -1.14
N ASP A 473 8.80 20.93 -0.12
CA ASP A 473 8.47 22.10 0.71
C ASP A 473 9.55 22.39 1.73
N LEU A 474 10.21 21.35 2.25
CA LEU A 474 11.41 21.49 3.07
C LEU A 474 12.53 22.18 2.30
N LYS A 475 12.76 21.81 1.04
CA LYS A 475 13.78 22.45 0.19
C LYS A 475 13.53 23.96 0.00
N LYS A 476 12.26 24.37 -0.18
CA LYS A 476 11.87 25.79 -0.24
C LYS A 476 12.08 26.50 1.11
N ASN A 477 12.05 25.74 2.20
CA ASN A 477 12.18 26.23 3.56
C ASN A 477 13.56 26.00 4.19
N ASP A 478 14.60 25.82 3.36
CA ASP A 478 15.97 25.58 3.84
C ASP A 478 16.08 24.33 4.73
N TYR A 479 15.33 23.28 4.40
CA TYR A 479 15.28 22.00 5.11
C TYR A 479 15.03 22.13 6.62
N GLU A 480 14.20 23.10 6.98
CA GLU A 480 13.74 23.31 8.35
C GLU A 480 12.32 22.75 8.51
N VAL A 481 12.18 21.77 9.39
CA VAL A 481 10.87 21.40 9.94
C VAL A 481 10.59 22.35 11.09
N ARG A 482 9.45 23.04 11.03
CA ARG A 482 9.06 24.07 12.01
C ARG A 482 7.66 23.80 12.53
N PHE A 483 7.51 23.82 13.84
CA PHE A 483 6.22 23.66 14.51
C PHE A 483 6.23 24.42 15.84
N VAL A 484 5.05 24.78 16.33
CA VAL A 484 4.92 25.53 17.58
C VAL A 484 5.32 24.66 18.77
N ASP A 485 6.02 25.24 19.74
CA ASP A 485 6.50 24.53 20.94
C ASP A 485 5.37 23.97 21.81
N ASP A 486 4.20 24.62 21.81
CA ASP A 486 2.99 24.19 22.52
C ASP A 486 2.41 22.85 22.06
N LYS A 487 2.72 22.41 20.83
CA LYS A 487 2.29 21.11 20.31
C LYS A 487 2.98 19.97 21.05
N VAL A 488 4.21 20.16 21.53
CA VAL A 488 5.02 19.09 22.13
C VAL A 488 4.52 18.75 23.54
N LYS A 489 3.87 17.60 23.70
CA LYS A 489 3.40 17.12 25.01
C LYS A 489 4.32 16.01 25.52
N GLY A 490 5.44 16.41 26.11
CA GLY A 490 6.41 15.47 26.68
C GLY A 490 7.48 15.07 25.67
N GLN A 491 7.18 14.10 24.81
CA GLN A 491 8.09 13.61 23.79
C GLN A 491 7.50 13.82 22.38
N VAL A 492 8.36 14.14 21.43
CA VAL A 492 8.05 14.17 20.00
C VAL A 492 8.84 13.05 19.33
N MET A 493 8.16 12.19 18.58
CA MET A 493 8.80 11.20 17.72
C MET A 493 8.92 11.75 16.30
N ILE A 494 10.12 11.65 15.74
CA ILE A 494 10.47 12.16 14.41
C ILE A 494 10.87 10.97 13.55
N ILE A 495 10.23 10.80 12.40
CA ILE A 495 10.58 9.78 11.41
C ILE A 495 11.05 10.47 10.13
N TYR A 496 12.30 10.26 9.76
CA TYR A 496 12.86 10.72 8.48
C TYR A 496 12.81 9.57 7.49
N ILE A 497 12.26 9.82 6.31
CA ILE A 497 12.04 8.79 5.28
C ILE A 497 12.79 9.19 4.02
N ASP A 498 13.53 8.24 3.44
CA ASP A 498 14.14 8.42 2.12
C ASP A 498 13.17 8.06 0.99
N ILE A 499 13.55 8.41 -0.25
CA ILE A 499 12.76 8.06 -1.44
C ILE A 499 12.62 6.55 -1.66
N PHE A 500 13.34 5.69 -0.95
CA PHE A 500 13.25 4.22 -1.07
C PHE A 500 12.35 3.60 0.03
N GLY A 501 11.89 4.39 1.00
CA GLY A 501 11.06 3.93 2.10
C GLY A 501 11.85 3.46 3.33
N ASN A 502 13.16 3.70 3.37
CA ASN A 502 13.95 3.51 4.58
C ASN A 502 13.69 4.64 5.55
N GLU A 503 13.67 4.30 6.84
CA GLU A 503 13.33 5.24 7.91
C GLU A 503 14.41 5.31 8.98
N LYS A 504 14.67 6.53 9.46
CA LYS A 504 15.39 6.79 10.71
C LYS A 504 14.39 7.40 11.70
N ARG A 505 14.35 6.86 12.91
CA ARG A 505 13.48 7.34 14.00
C ARG A 505 14.33 8.04 15.05
N GLU A 506 13.88 9.19 15.53
CA GLU A 506 14.47 9.91 16.67
C GLU A 506 13.36 10.32 17.65
N ILE A 507 13.68 10.38 18.93
CA ILE A 507 12.80 10.90 19.97
C ILE A 507 13.47 12.14 20.56
N LYS A 508 12.70 13.22 20.69
CA LYS A 508 13.13 14.48 21.28
C LYS A 508 12.10 14.96 22.30
N SER A 509 12.51 15.92 23.10
CA SER A 509 11.69 16.68 24.03
C SER A 509 11.95 18.16 23.84
N LEU A 510 11.13 19.03 24.42
CA LEU A 510 11.40 20.48 24.41
C LEU A 510 12.78 20.86 24.95
N LYS A 511 13.40 20.05 25.80
CA LYS A 511 14.73 20.30 26.35
C LYS A 511 15.84 20.15 25.30
N ASP A 512 15.60 19.38 24.26
CA ASP A 512 16.54 19.16 23.17
C ASP A 512 16.60 20.35 22.20
N PHE A 513 15.61 21.25 22.23
CA PHE A 513 15.57 22.47 21.44
C PHE A 513 16.26 23.60 22.21
N GLY A 514 17.55 23.79 21.95
CA GLY A 514 18.34 24.88 22.54
C GLY A 514 17.85 26.26 22.08
N ARG A 515 18.31 27.34 22.73
CA ARG A 515 18.15 28.68 22.12
C ARG A 515 19.14 28.79 20.97
N LYS A 516 18.68 29.28 19.82
CA LYS A 516 19.52 29.54 18.64
C LYS A 516 20.71 30.44 18.96
#